data_AF-A0AAE3NNT5-F1
#
_entry.id   AF-A0AAE3NNT5-F1
#
_cell.length_a   1.000
_cell.length_b   1.000
_cell.length_c   1.000
_cell.angle_alpha   90.00
_cell.angle_beta   90.00
_cell.angle_gamma   90.00
#
_symmetry.space_group_name_H-M   'P 1'
#
loop_
_entity.id
_entity.type
_entity.pdbx_description
1 polymer ?
#
loop_
_entity_poly.entity_id
_entity_poly.type
_entity_poly.pdbx_seq_one_letter_code
_entity_poly.pdbx_strand_id
1 'polypeptide(L)' 'MDYPIEPIDTIERRGRSAMCNGLEPEMCPYDYDTAHWRAWQLGYVAAALEAAHAVAACVDDEVAA' A
#
# COMPACT_ATOMS: atom_id res chain seq x y z
N MET A 1 -21.47 -1.43 2.51
CA MET A 1 -21.68 -1.78 1.08
C MET A 1 -21.44 -3.28 0.90
N ASP A 2 -22.19 -4.00 0.06
CA ASP A 2 -21.82 -5.37 -0.32
C ASP A 2 -20.82 -5.30 -1.47
N TYR A 3 -19.53 -5.46 -1.15
CA TYR A 3 -18.49 -5.56 -2.16
C TYR A 3 -18.58 -6.93 -2.84
N PRO A 4 -18.42 -7.02 -4.18
CA PRO A 4 -18.30 -8.31 -4.84
C PRO A 4 -17.11 -9.08 -4.24
N ILE A 5 -17.18 -10.42 -4.24
CA ILE A 5 -16.07 -11.26 -3.79
C ILE A 5 -14.91 -11.08 -4.78
N GLU A 6 -14.02 -10.15 -4.46
CA GLU A 6 -12.79 -9.91 -5.21
C GLU A 6 -11.65 -10.78 -4.64
N PRO A 7 -10.74 -11.31 -5.47
CA PRO A 7 -9.54 -11.98 -4.96
C PRO A 7 -8.71 -11.03 -4.09
N ILE A 8 -8.17 -11.54 -2.98
CA ILE A 8 -7.36 -10.77 -2.02
C ILE A 8 -6.21 -10.03 -2.75
N ASP A 9 -5.51 -10.71 -3.66
CA ASP A 9 -4.42 -10.13 -4.46
C ASP A 9 -4.84 -8.89 -5.28
N THR A 10 -6.11 -8.81 -5.68
CA THR A 10 -6.64 -7.65 -6.42
C THR A 10 -6.81 -6.46 -5.49
N ILE A 11 -7.29 -6.72 -4.28
CA ILE A 11 -7.50 -5.70 -3.24
C ILE A 11 -6.14 -5.15 -2.77
N GLU A 12 -5.17 -6.03 -2.51
CA GLU A 12 -3.80 -5.64 -2.15
C GLU A 12 -3.13 -4.81 -3.25
N ARG A 13 -3.30 -5.20 -4.52
CA ARG A 13 -2.76 -4.44 -5.66
C ARG A 13 -3.33 -3.03 -5.76
N ARG A 14 -4.61 -2.84 -5.40
CA ARG A 14 -5.22 -1.50 -5.30
C ARG A 14 -4.60 -0.70 -4.18
N GLY A 15 -4.36 -1.30 -3.02
CA GLY A 15 -3.65 -0.66 -1.91
C GLY A 15 -2.25 -0.19 -2.31
N ARG A 16 -1.49 -1.07 -2.96
CA ARG A 16 -0.16 -0.73 -3.51
C ARG A 16 -0.23 0.43 -4.49
N SER A 17 -1.17 0.35 -5.45
CA SER A 17 -1.35 1.41 -6.45
C SER A 17 -1.71 2.75 -5.81
N ALA A 18 -2.52 2.76 -4.75
CA ALA A 18 -2.87 3.99 -4.04
C ALA A 18 -1.64 4.67 -3.43
N MET A 19 -0.78 3.91 -2.74
CA MET A 19 0.49 4.42 -2.21
C MET A 19 1.38 4.99 -3.32
N CYS A 20 1.55 4.24 -4.42
CA CYS A 20 2.36 4.70 -5.56
C CYS A 20 1.82 5.97 -6.24
N ASN A 21 0.52 6.24 -6.14
CA ASN A 21 -0.13 7.45 -6.67
C ASN A 21 -0.27 8.57 -5.62
N GLY A 22 0.29 8.40 -4.42
CA GLY A 22 0.25 9.42 -3.37
C GLY A 22 -1.11 9.64 -2.72
N LEU A 23 -2.02 8.66 -2.81
CA LEU A 23 -3.28 8.71 -2.07
C LEU A 23 -3.04 8.42 -0.59
N GLU A 24 -3.80 9.06 0.29
CA GLU A 24 -3.71 8.80 1.73
C GLU A 24 -4.41 7.48 2.11
N PRO A 25 -3.95 6.77 3.16
CA PRO A 25 -4.58 5.52 3.64
C PRO A 25 -6.08 5.66 3.98
N GLU A 26 -6.49 6.84 4.40
CA GLU A 26 -7.87 7.20 4.76
C GLU A 26 -8.80 7.28 3.54
N MET A 27 -8.23 7.36 2.33
CA MET A 27 -8.98 7.32 1.07
C MET A 27 -9.33 5.89 0.62
N CYS A 28 -9.12 4.89 1.48
CA CYS A 28 -9.51 3.51 1.23
C CYS A 28 -11.02 3.43 0.92
N PRO A 29 -11.42 2.79 -0.21
CA PRO A 29 -12.83 2.74 -0.63
C PRO A 29 -13.66 1.70 0.13
N TYR A 30 -13.03 0.92 1.01
CA TYR A 30 -13.65 -0.15 1.76
C TYR A 30 -14.07 0.34 3.15
N ASP A 31 -15.24 -0.12 3.60
CA ASP A 31 -15.75 0.13 4.95
C ASP A 31 -14.67 -0.23 6.00
N TYR A 32 -14.44 0.67 6.96
CA TYR A 32 -13.38 0.55 7.95
C TYR A 32 -13.45 -0.79 8.72
N ASP A 33 -12.27 -1.35 8.98
CA ASP A 33 -12.08 -2.62 9.70
C ASP A 33 -12.76 -3.87 9.10
N THR A 34 -13.21 -3.78 7.84
CA THR A 34 -13.63 -4.97 7.09
C THR A 34 -12.44 -5.77 6.55
N ALA A 35 -12.67 -7.02 6.15
CA ALA A 35 -11.64 -7.85 5.50
C ALA A 35 -11.05 -7.17 4.24
N HIS A 36 -11.89 -6.50 3.45
CA HIS A 36 -11.45 -5.75 2.27
C HIS A 36 -10.58 -4.56 2.66
N TRP A 37 -10.97 -3.80 3.70
CA TRP A 37 -10.15 -2.70 4.22
C TRP A 37 -8.78 -3.19 4.68
N ARG A 38 -8.73 -4.28 5.47
CA ARG A 38 -7.45 -4.85 5.95
C ARG A 38 -6.56 -5.31 4.80
N ALA A 39 -7.10 -6.02 3.81
CA ALA A 39 -6.34 -6.44 2.63
C ALA A 39 -5.80 -5.24 1.83
N TRP A 40 -6.59 -4.19 1.67
CA TRP A 40 -6.14 -2.97 1.00
C TRP A 40 -5.00 -2.29 1.78
N GLN A 41 -5.14 -2.18 3.11
CA GLN A 41 -4.11 -1.60 3.98
C GLN A 41 -2.79 -2.38 3.92
N LEU A 42 -2.85 -3.72 3.87
CA LEU A 42 -1.66 -4.56 3.71
C LEU A 42 -0.89 -4.21 2.43
N GLY A 43 -1.59 -4.11 1.30
CA GLY A 43 -0.98 -3.71 0.03
C GLY A 43 -0.38 -2.31 0.06
N TYR A 44 -1.06 -1.35 0.70
CA TYR A 44 -0.59 0.02 0.86
C TYR A 44 0.69 0.09 1.70
N VAL A 45 0.69 -0.53 2.88
CA VAL A 45 1.82 -0.51 3.82
C VAL A 45 3.03 -1.26 3.25
N ALA A 46 2.81 -2.38 2.54
CA ALA A 46 3.88 -3.09 1.87
C ALA A 46 4.60 -2.19 0.84
N ALA A 47 3.84 -1.44 0.03
CA ALA A 47 4.40 -0.51 -0.94
C ALA A 47 5.18 0.64 -0.27
N ALA A 48 4.65 1.16 0.85
CA ALA A 48 5.34 2.20 1.62
C ALA A 48 6.66 1.70 2.21
N LEU A 49 6.70 0.46 2.70
CA LEU A 49 7.91 -0.16 3.22
C LEU A 49 8.95 -0.40 2.11
N GLU A 50 8.51 -0.89 0.95
CA GLU A 50 9.37 -1.07 -0.24
C GLU A 50 9.99 0.27 -0.67
N ALA A 51 9.19 1.34 -0.72
CA ALA A 51 9.67 2.68 -1.05
C ALA A 51 10.66 3.23 0.00
N ALA A 52 10.38 3.03 1.29
CA ALA A 52 11.28 3.47 2.37
C ALA A 52 12.64 2.75 2.29
N HIS A 53 12.65 1.45 2.00
CA HIS A 53 13.88 0.69 1.81
C HIS A 53 14.65 1.13 0.56
N ALA A 54 13.95 1.45 -0.54
CA ALA A 54 14.60 1.98 -1.74
C ALA A 54 15.28 3.34 -1.47
N VAL A 55 14.60 4.24 -0.74
CA VAL A 55 15.18 5.53 -0.35
C VAL A 55 16.38 5.35 0.57
N ALA A 56 16.30 4.46 1.57
CA ALA A 56 17.41 4.19 2.47
C ALA A 56 18.66 3.72 1.70
N ALA A 57 18.49 2.82 0.73
CA ALA A 57 19.58 2.34 -0.11
C ALA A 57 20.24 3.46 -0.95
N CYS A 58 19.48 4.47 -1.39
CA CYS A 58 20.05 5.61 -2.10
C CYS A 58 20.89 6.53 -1.20
N VAL A 59 20.51 6.69 0.08
CA VAL A 59 21.23 7.57 1.01
C VAL A 59 22.56 6.95 1.46
N ASP A 60 22.59 5.62 1.65
CA ASP A 60 23.82 4.92 2.05
C ASP A 60 24.93 4.98 0.97
N ASP A 61 24.55 5.08 -0.31
CA ASP A 61 25.50 5.13 -1.43
C ASP A 61 26.14 6.53 -1.61
N GLU A 62 25.45 7.62 -1.22
CA GLU A 62 25.99 8.99 -1.29
C GLU A 62 27.00 9.30 -0.16
N VAL A 63 26.95 8.59 0.97
CA VAL A 63 27.88 8.82 2.10
C VAL A 63 29.22 8.09 1.91
N ALA A 64 29.29 7.13 0.98
CA ALA A 64 30.48 6.31 0.76
C ALA A 64 31.45 6.84 -0.32
N ALA A 65 31.19 8.02 -0.91
CA ALA A 65 31.95 8.60 -2.03
C ALA A 65 32.94 9.71 -1.62
#